data_AF-A0A7J4T7F6-F1
#
_entry.id   AF-A0A7J4T7F6-F1
#
_cell.length_a   1.000
_cell.length_b   1.000
_cell.length_c   1.000
_cell.angle_alpha   90.00
_cell.angle_beta   90.00
_cell.angle_gamma   90.00
#
_symmetry.space_group_name_H-M   'P 1'
#
loop_
_entity.id
_entity.type
_entity.pdbx_description
1 polymer ?
#
loop_
_entity_poly.entity_id
_entity_poly.type
_entity_poly.pdbx_seq_one_letter_code
_entity_poly.pdbx_strand_id
1 'polypeptide(L)'
;MGVATTGRSGSLQAEVIDVRMDINDDDEDVVIAKISITNEAPVPMGGLDVAIITNSGAKYQSQEGVTSLGPGIQRDWTFEFPLDSGEWTFVLRNSSEEIKLGSYAHDFEYSATQGRKLSSNIGSSLFTGAFDISLGDFGKVKEREMIDPTKVVLTSYSAENSIGGETLIQTDAK
;
A
#
# COMPACT_ATOMS: atom_id res chain seq x y z
N MET A 1 15.75 -13.87 18.35
CA MET A 1 14.76 -12.87 18.79
C MET A 1 14.31 -12.12 17.55
N GLY A 2 13.00 -11.98 17.30
CA GLY A 2 12.54 -11.18 16.15
C GLY A 2 12.72 -9.69 16.44
N VAL A 3 13.31 -8.95 15.50
CA VAL A 3 13.39 -7.49 15.58
C VAL A 3 12.01 -6.91 15.26
N ALA A 4 11.58 -5.87 15.96
CA ALA A 4 10.29 -5.25 15.72
C ALA A 4 10.25 -4.64 14.30
N THR A 5 9.36 -5.11 13.45
CA THR A 5 9.17 -4.59 12.08
C THR A 5 8.06 -3.54 11.99
N THR A 6 7.39 -3.25 13.11
CA THR A 6 6.33 -2.23 13.19
C THR A 6 6.52 -1.37 14.43
N GLY A 7 6.09 -0.12 14.34
CA GLY A 7 6.17 0.86 15.43
C GLY A 7 5.07 1.88 15.29
N ARG A 8 4.64 2.42 16.42
CA ARG A 8 3.58 3.43 16.47
C ARG A 8 3.97 4.49 17.47
N SER A 9 3.74 5.75 17.10
CA SER A 9 3.80 6.88 18.02
C SER A 9 2.60 7.77 17.74
N GLY A 10 1.74 7.95 18.75
CA GLY A 10 0.50 8.71 18.62
C GLY A 10 -0.35 8.24 17.43
N SER A 11 -0.54 9.12 16.45
CA SER A 11 -1.32 8.84 15.24
C SER A 11 -0.50 8.40 14.03
N LEU A 12 0.83 8.29 14.17
CA LEU A 12 1.71 7.75 13.15
C LEU A 12 1.99 6.27 13.40
N GLN A 13 1.92 5.47 12.35
CA GLN A 13 2.34 4.09 12.33
C GLN A 13 3.40 3.90 11.24
N ALA A 14 4.47 3.17 11.57
CA ALA A 14 5.50 2.76 10.61
C ALA A 14 5.60 1.22 10.59
N GLU A 15 5.75 0.65 9.40
CA GLU A 15 5.88 -0.79 9.15
C GLU A 15 6.96 -1.00 8.08
N VAL A 16 7.99 -1.76 8.41
CA VAL A 16 8.96 -2.24 7.43
C VAL A 16 8.24 -3.20 6.50
N ILE A 17 8.29 -2.94 5.19
CA ILE A 17 7.61 -3.76 4.18
C ILE A 17 8.61 -4.67 3.48
N ASP A 18 9.75 -4.14 3.11
CA ASP A 18 10.76 -4.88 2.34
C ASP A 18 12.14 -4.38 2.73
N VAL A 19 13.08 -5.29 2.94
CA VAL A 19 14.49 -4.98 3.11
C VAL A 19 15.25 -6.05 2.35
N ARG A 20 16.12 -5.60 1.46
CA ARG A 20 16.95 -6.45 0.63
C ARG A 20 18.28 -5.77 0.33
N MET A 21 19.29 -6.56 0.05
CA MET A 21 20.57 -6.07 -0.47
C MET A 21 20.49 -6.04 -1.99
N ASP A 22 21.07 -5.01 -2.60
CA ASP A 22 21.16 -4.82 -4.05
C ASP A 22 22.54 -4.25 -4.38
N ILE A 23 22.91 -4.27 -5.66
CA ILE A 23 24.14 -3.66 -6.15
C ILE A 23 23.76 -2.40 -6.91
N ASN A 24 24.30 -1.26 -6.51
CA ASN A 24 24.02 0.01 -7.19
C ASN A 24 24.77 0.13 -8.53
N ASP A 25 24.55 1.24 -9.25
CA ASP A 25 25.18 1.50 -10.55
C ASP A 25 26.74 1.58 -10.50
N ASP A 26 27.32 1.71 -9.30
CA ASP A 26 28.76 1.82 -9.06
C ASP A 26 29.39 0.49 -8.53
N ASP A 27 28.71 -0.65 -8.71
CA ASP A 27 29.13 -1.99 -8.23
C ASP A 27 29.30 -2.09 -6.70
N GLU A 28 28.67 -1.20 -5.92
CA GLU A 28 28.69 -1.22 -4.45
C GLU A 28 27.45 -1.92 -3.87
N ASP A 29 27.65 -2.73 -2.82
CA ASP A 29 26.56 -3.34 -2.06
C ASP A 29 25.79 -2.26 -1.28
N VAL A 30 24.49 -2.15 -1.59
CA VAL A 30 23.58 -1.22 -0.92
C VAL A 30 22.41 -1.96 -0.30
N VAL A 31 21.93 -1.46 0.84
CA VAL A 31 20.69 -1.93 1.45
C VAL A 31 19.55 -1.08 0.95
N ILE A 32 18.55 -1.73 0.33
CA ILE A 32 17.29 -1.11 -0.05
C ILE A 32 16.26 -1.47 1.01
N ALA A 33 15.83 -0.47 1.78
CA ALA A 33 14.80 -0.61 2.79
C ALA A 33 13.55 0.17 2.39
N LYS A 34 12.41 -0.50 2.39
CA LYS A 34 11.09 0.07 2.10
C LYS A 34 10.21 0.02 3.33
N ILE A 35 9.73 1.19 3.74
CA ILE A 35 8.99 1.37 4.99
C ILE A 35 7.69 2.10 4.69
N SER A 36 6.56 1.51 5.08
CA SER A 36 5.25 2.15 4.99
C SER A 36 5.01 3.00 6.22
N ILE A 37 4.56 4.23 6.01
CA ILE A 37 4.11 5.11 7.09
C ILE A 37 2.66 5.47 6.84
N THR A 38 1.85 5.34 7.88
CA THR A 38 0.41 5.64 7.86
C THR A 38 0.11 6.76 8.84
N ASN A 39 -0.60 7.78 8.37
CA ASN A 39 -1.17 8.83 9.21
C ASN A 39 -2.62 8.46 9.55
N GLU A 40 -2.87 8.06 10.79
CA GLU A 40 -4.22 7.78 11.29
C GLU A 40 -4.93 9.01 11.85
N ALA A 41 -4.29 10.18 11.86
CA ALA A 41 -4.91 11.41 12.35
C ALA A 41 -5.95 11.95 11.36
N PRO A 42 -6.97 12.67 11.87
CA PRO A 42 -7.95 13.36 11.03
C PRO A 42 -7.39 14.64 10.38
N VAL A 43 -6.12 14.98 10.64
CA VAL A 43 -5.43 16.17 10.12
C VAL A 43 -4.16 15.78 9.37
N PRO A 44 -3.75 16.56 8.34
CA PRO A 44 -2.48 16.33 7.67
C PRO A 44 -1.30 16.55 8.63
N MET A 45 -0.31 15.68 8.57
CA MET A 45 0.92 15.80 9.34
C MET A 45 2.05 16.28 8.43
N GLY A 46 2.61 17.46 8.73
CA GLY A 46 3.78 18.00 8.05
C GLY A 46 5.02 17.98 8.94
N GLY A 47 6.18 18.22 8.34
CA GLY A 47 7.45 18.23 9.07
C GLY A 47 7.92 16.83 9.47
N LEU A 48 7.54 15.81 8.70
CA LEU A 48 8.05 14.46 8.86
C LEU A 48 9.53 14.44 8.42
N ASP A 49 10.44 14.18 9.35
CA ASP A 49 11.85 13.91 9.09
C ASP A 49 12.04 12.39 9.17
N VAL A 50 12.22 11.77 8.01
CA VAL A 50 12.33 10.32 7.89
C VAL A 50 13.73 9.97 7.43
N ALA A 51 14.44 9.17 8.22
CA ALA A 51 15.81 8.81 7.91
C ALA A 51 16.23 7.46 8.46
N ILE A 52 17.25 6.90 7.84
CA ILE A 52 18.00 5.76 8.36
C ILE A 52 19.28 6.26 9.00
N ILE A 53 19.59 5.75 10.19
CA ILE A 53 20.82 6.01 10.92
C ILE A 53 21.59 4.70 11.02
N THR A 54 22.79 4.66 10.46
CA THR A 54 23.70 3.52 10.57
C THR A 54 24.48 3.56 11.88
N ASN A 55 25.11 2.45 12.25
CA ASN A 55 26.04 2.36 13.39
C ASN A 55 27.20 3.38 13.31
N SER A 56 27.63 3.78 12.10
CA SER A 56 28.64 4.81 11.87
C SER A 56 28.13 6.23 12.16
N GLY A 57 26.83 6.38 12.42
CA GLY A 57 26.18 7.67 12.65
C GLY A 57 25.82 8.41 11.37
N ALA A 58 26.01 7.80 10.20
CA ALA A 58 25.60 8.37 8.93
C ALA A 58 24.06 8.39 8.84
N LYS A 59 23.50 9.51 8.36
CA LYS A 59 22.06 9.72 8.20
C LYS A 59 21.71 9.73 6.73
N TYR A 60 20.86 8.79 6.31
CA TYR A 60 20.38 8.67 4.94
C TYR A 60 18.90 9.06 4.86
N GLN A 61 18.58 9.95 3.94
CA GLN A 61 17.22 10.44 3.71
C GLN A 61 16.49 9.54 2.71
N SER A 62 15.16 9.61 2.69
CA SER A 62 14.35 8.89 1.71
C SER A 62 14.52 9.44 0.30
N GLN A 63 14.42 8.58 -0.72
CA GLN A 63 14.48 8.99 -2.11
C GLN A 63 13.30 9.89 -2.53
N GLU A 64 12.11 9.68 -1.96
CA GLU A 64 10.92 10.43 -2.33
C GLU A 64 10.93 11.88 -1.80
N GLY A 65 11.71 12.15 -0.74
CA GLY A 65 11.82 13.48 -0.13
C GLY A 65 10.50 14.04 0.44
N VAL A 66 9.53 13.17 0.75
CA VAL A 66 8.21 13.58 1.21
C VAL A 66 8.24 13.85 2.71
N THR A 67 7.90 15.08 3.09
CA THR A 67 7.89 15.55 4.48
C THR A 67 6.48 15.79 5.03
N SER A 68 5.44 15.37 4.29
CA SER A 68 4.05 15.51 4.73
C SER A 68 3.17 14.35 4.30
N LEU A 69 2.19 14.00 5.14
CA LEU A 69 1.25 12.92 4.91
C LEU A 69 -0.18 13.37 5.24
N GLY A 70 -1.09 13.22 4.28
CA GLY A 70 -2.50 13.57 4.46
C GLY A 70 -3.21 12.65 5.47
N PRO A 71 -4.40 13.03 5.94
CA PRO A 71 -5.15 12.24 6.92
C PRO A 71 -5.63 10.92 6.33
N GLY A 72 -5.42 9.81 7.04
CA GLY A 72 -5.79 8.46 6.61
C GLY A 72 -4.97 7.92 5.43
N ILE A 73 -3.90 8.60 5.03
CA ILE A 73 -3.04 8.17 3.93
C ILE A 73 -1.93 7.27 4.48
N GLN A 74 -1.72 6.16 3.77
CA GLN A 74 -0.54 5.33 3.89
C GLN A 74 0.33 5.57 2.67
N ARG A 75 1.65 5.71 2.89
CA ARG A 75 2.62 5.89 1.81
C ARG A 75 3.88 5.11 2.14
N ASP A 76 4.58 4.70 1.09
CA ASP A 76 5.84 3.99 1.20
C ASP A 76 7.00 4.97 1.00
N TRP A 77 8.03 4.84 1.84
CA TRP A 77 9.31 5.52 1.73
C TRP A 77 10.39 4.49 1.44
N THR A 78 11.25 4.81 0.48
CA THR A 78 12.34 3.97 0.04
C THR A 78 13.66 4.63 0.44
N PHE A 79 14.53 3.83 1.05
CA PHE A 79 15.85 4.23 1.48
C PHE A 79 16.86 3.33 0.81
N GLU A 80 17.95 3.93 0.35
CA GLU A 80 19.09 3.23 -0.24
C GLU A 80 20.34 3.81 0.41
N PHE A 81 21.17 2.93 0.96
CA PHE A 81 22.39 3.33 1.65
C PHE A 81 23.43 2.21 1.57
N PRO A 82 24.71 2.55 1.36
CA PRO A 82 25.79 1.58 1.40
C PRO A 82 25.98 1.10 2.83
N LEU A 83 25.88 -0.21 3.05
CA LEU A 83 26.15 -0.83 4.33
C LEU A 83 26.70 -2.24 4.13
N ASP A 84 28.00 -2.38 4.39
CA ASP A 84 28.77 -3.60 4.29
C ASP A 84 28.83 -4.36 5.63
N SER A 85 28.70 -3.66 6.76
CA SER A 85 28.75 -4.26 8.09
C SER A 85 28.06 -3.42 9.16
N GLY A 86 27.62 -4.09 10.24
CA GLY A 86 27.03 -3.44 11.41
C GLY A 86 25.51 -3.42 11.37
N GLU A 87 24.93 -2.35 11.91
CA GLU A 87 23.49 -2.24 12.14
C GLU A 87 22.96 -0.88 11.65
N TRP A 88 21.70 -0.84 11.25
CA TRP A 88 20.98 0.37 10.89
C TRP A 88 19.66 0.47 11.66
N THR A 89 19.19 1.69 11.85
CA THR A 89 17.96 1.98 12.59
C THR A 89 17.17 3.01 11.81
N PHE A 90 15.91 2.72 11.57
CA PHE A 90 14.99 3.68 10.99
C PHE A 90 14.47 4.63 12.07
N VAL A 91 14.41 5.92 11.75
CA VAL A 91 13.91 6.96 12.62
C VAL A 91 12.94 7.85 11.85
N LEU A 92 11.73 7.96 12.37
CA LEU A 92 10.73 8.93 11.95
C LEU A 92 10.56 9.96 13.07
N ARG A 93 10.73 11.24 12.77
CA ARG A 93 10.51 12.34 13.69
C ARG A 93 9.45 13.29 13.17
N ASN A 94 8.58 13.69 14.07
CA ASN A 94 7.68 14.82 13.96
C ASN A 94 7.90 15.69 15.22
N SER A 95 7.47 16.96 15.17
CA SER A 95 7.53 17.95 16.25
C SER A 95 7.22 17.43 17.67
N SER A 96 6.39 16.40 17.82
CA SER A 96 5.98 15.83 19.10
C SER A 96 6.06 14.30 19.18
N GLU A 97 6.36 13.62 18.08
CA GLU A 97 6.29 12.16 17.96
C GLU A 97 7.60 11.63 17.36
N GLU A 98 8.12 10.53 17.91
CA GLU A 98 9.32 9.86 17.39
C GLU A 98 9.06 8.35 17.32
N ILE A 99 9.28 7.75 16.15
CA ILE A 99 9.26 6.29 15.96
C ILE A 99 10.68 5.85 15.63
N LYS A 100 11.15 4.81 16.33
CA LYS A 100 12.42 4.13 16.03
C LYS A 100 12.16 2.66 15.77
N LEU A 101 12.69 2.14 14.67
CA LEU A 101 12.60 0.74 14.28
C LEU A 101 14.00 0.17 14.09
N GLY A 102 14.24 -1.01 14.65
CA GLY A 102 15.56 -1.65 14.70
C GLY A 102 16.17 -1.66 16.12
N SER A 103 17.48 -1.80 16.27
CA SER A 103 18.49 -1.90 15.20
C SER A 103 18.40 -3.20 14.40
N TYR A 104 18.64 -3.11 13.09
CA TYR A 104 18.66 -4.22 12.14
C TYR A 104 20.07 -4.44 11.62
N ALA A 105 20.47 -5.69 11.45
CA ALA A 105 21.77 -6.02 10.87
C ALA A 105 21.86 -5.60 9.40
N HIS A 106 23.08 -5.41 8.93
CA HIS A 106 23.38 -5.14 7.51
C HIS A 106 22.83 -6.21 6.56
N ASP A 107 22.79 -7.47 6.99
CA ASP A 107 22.28 -8.63 6.23
C ASP A 107 20.80 -8.94 6.54
N PHE A 108 20.07 -8.01 7.17
CA PHE A 108 18.67 -8.21 7.48
C PHE A 108 17.81 -8.19 6.21
N GLU A 109 17.30 -9.36 5.83
CA GLU A 109 16.34 -9.51 4.75
C GLU A 109 14.93 -9.70 5.32
N TYR A 110 13.97 -8.93 4.81
CA TYR A 110 12.58 -9.02 5.23
C TYR A 110 11.67 -8.69 4.07
N SER A 111 10.61 -9.47 3.91
CA SER A 111 9.54 -9.12 2.97
C SER A 111 8.20 -9.41 3.63
N ALA A 112 7.47 -8.35 3.96
CA ALA A 112 6.12 -8.43 4.45
C ALA A 112 5.23 -8.92 3.31
N THR A 113 4.48 -9.99 3.56
CA THR A 113 3.40 -10.41 2.65
C THR A 113 2.32 -9.32 2.69
N GLN A 114 2.37 -8.38 1.74
CA GLN A 114 1.48 -7.23 1.67
C GLN A 114 0.06 -7.68 1.30
N GLY A 115 -0.68 -8.21 2.27
CA GLY A 115 -2.14 -8.27 2.20
C GLY A 115 -2.70 -6.85 2.26
N ARG A 116 -3.72 -6.53 1.46
CA ARG A 116 -4.43 -5.24 1.56
C ARG A 116 -4.96 -5.06 2.98
N LYS A 117 -4.26 -4.30 3.84
CA LYS A 117 -4.85 -3.75 5.07
C LYS A 117 -5.86 -2.70 4.65
N LEU A 118 -7.12 -3.09 4.53
CA LEU A 118 -8.27 -2.18 4.40
C LEU A 118 -8.48 -1.47 5.75
N SER A 119 -7.55 -0.60 6.14
CA SER A 119 -7.66 0.20 7.36
C SER A 119 -7.74 1.69 7.00
N SER A 120 -8.78 2.06 6.24
CA SER A 120 -9.26 3.43 6.27
C SER A 120 -10.18 3.58 7.48
N ASN A 121 -9.73 4.34 8.48
CA ASN A 121 -10.41 4.62 9.75
C ASN A 121 -11.73 5.42 9.64
N ILE A 122 -12.41 5.37 8.50
CA ILE A 122 -13.76 5.90 8.32
C ILE A 122 -14.59 4.82 7.62
N GLY A 123 -15.25 3.97 8.41
CA GLY A 123 -16.31 3.07 7.92
C GLY A 123 -16.01 1.55 7.88
N SER A 124 -14.87 1.08 8.39
CA SER A 124 -14.52 -0.37 8.36
C SER A 124 -15.59 -1.26 9.00
N SER A 125 -16.26 -0.82 10.06
CA SER A 125 -17.35 -1.60 10.69
C SER A 125 -18.58 -1.86 9.80
N LEU A 126 -18.77 -1.10 8.71
CA LEU A 126 -19.93 -1.26 7.82
C LEU A 126 -19.62 -2.08 6.56
N PHE A 127 -18.34 -2.27 6.22
CA PHE A 127 -17.93 -2.89 4.95
C PHE A 127 -17.17 -4.22 5.11
N THR A 128 -16.62 -4.54 6.28
CA THR A 128 -15.89 -5.81 6.48
C THR A 128 -16.79 -7.05 6.37
N GLY A 129 -18.06 -6.95 6.78
CA GLY A 129 -19.00 -8.09 6.69
C GLY A 129 -19.63 -8.31 5.30
N ALA A 130 -19.61 -7.33 4.40
CA ALA A 130 -20.32 -7.39 3.11
C ALA A 130 -19.46 -7.90 1.95
N PHE A 131 -18.12 -7.79 2.05
CA PHE A 131 -17.20 -8.16 0.96
C PHE A 131 -16.38 -9.42 1.22
N ASP A 132 -16.32 -9.91 2.46
CA ASP A 132 -15.53 -11.11 2.78
C ASP A 132 -16.14 -12.39 2.17
N ILE A 133 -17.48 -12.45 2.07
CA ILE A 133 -18.19 -13.61 1.52
C ILE A 133 -18.19 -13.65 -0.02
N SER A 134 -17.96 -12.51 -0.69
CA SER A 134 -18.11 -12.41 -2.16
C SER A 134 -16.79 -12.38 -2.96
N LEU A 135 -15.64 -12.27 -2.30
CA LEU A 135 -14.34 -12.11 -2.99
C LEU A 135 -13.39 -13.31 -2.85
N GLY A 136 -13.69 -14.29 -1.99
CA GLY A 136 -12.88 -15.51 -1.86
C GLY A 136 -12.91 -16.43 -3.11
N ASP A 137 -13.97 -16.31 -3.92
CA ASP A 137 -14.22 -17.14 -5.11
C ASP A 137 -13.96 -16.43 -6.44
N PHE A 138 -13.67 -15.12 -6.43
CA PHE A 138 -13.39 -14.39 -7.66
C PHE A 138 -11.97 -14.72 -8.15
N GLY A 139 -11.88 -15.62 -9.14
CA GLY A 139 -10.63 -16.03 -9.80
C GLY A 139 -10.23 -17.51 -9.60
N LYS A 140 -11.00 -18.31 -8.85
CA LYS A 140 -10.71 -19.74 -8.65
C LYS A 140 -11.56 -20.69 -9.51
N VAL A 141 -12.63 -20.21 -10.13
CA VAL A 141 -13.44 -21.00 -11.07
C VAL A 141 -13.02 -20.67 -12.50
N LYS A 142 -12.28 -21.57 -13.15
CA LYS A 142 -12.23 -21.63 -14.62
C LYS A 142 -13.53 -22.26 -15.09
N GLU A 143 -14.61 -21.48 -15.13
CA GLU A 143 -15.80 -21.88 -15.87
C GLU A 143 -15.48 -21.77 -17.37
N ARG A 144 -14.97 -22.86 -17.94
CA ARG A 144 -15.05 -23.09 -19.38
C ARG A 144 -16.37 -23.81 -19.66
N GLU A 145 -17.49 -23.11 -19.52
CA GLU A 145 -18.67 -23.55 -20.28
C GLU A 145 -18.46 -23.16 -21.74
N MET A 146 -18.59 -24.17 -22.59
CA MET A 146 -18.54 -24.01 -24.03
C MET A 146 -19.77 -23.21 -24.45
N ILE A 147 -19.58 -21.98 -24.91
CA ILE A 147 -20.67 -21.14 -25.40
C ILE A 147 -21.28 -21.85 -26.63
N ASP A 148 -22.50 -22.36 -26.49
CA ASP A 148 -23.28 -22.84 -27.62
C ASP A 148 -23.81 -21.62 -28.38
N PRO A 149 -23.32 -21.34 -29.61
CA PRO A 149 -23.73 -20.17 -30.37
C PRO A 149 -25.22 -20.18 -30.75
N THR A 150 -25.93 -21.30 -30.59
CA THR A 150 -27.38 -21.37 -30.85
C THR A 150 -28.24 -20.76 -29.72
N LYS A 151 -27.66 -20.48 -28.54
CA LYS A 151 -28.34 -19.84 -27.41
C LYS A 151 -28.03 -18.35 -27.23
N VAL A 152 -27.22 -17.76 -28.12
CA VAL A 152 -26.88 -16.34 -28.06
C VAL A 152 -28.05 -15.53 -28.63
N VAL A 153 -28.88 -14.96 -27.75
CA VAL A 153 -29.92 -14.01 -28.13
C VAL A 153 -29.31 -12.61 -28.17
N LEU A 154 -29.11 -12.08 -29.38
CA LEU A 154 -28.72 -10.69 -29.58
C LEU A 154 -29.95 -9.80 -29.37
N THR A 155 -30.04 -9.13 -28.22
CA THR A 155 -31.05 -8.09 -28.00
C THR A 155 -30.57 -6.80 -28.64
N SER A 156 -31.07 -6.50 -29.84
CA SER A 156 -30.84 -5.22 -30.51
C SER A 156 -31.78 -4.16 -29.97
N TYR A 157 -31.25 -3.09 -29.39
CA TYR A 157 -32.02 -1.92 -28.98
C TYR A 157 -31.99 -0.89 -30.11
N SER A 158 -33.15 -0.61 -30.71
CA SER A 158 -33.33 0.54 -31.59
C SER A 158 -33.95 1.67 -30.78
N ALA A 159 -33.19 2.75 -30.55
CA ALA A 159 -33.70 3.97 -29.95
C ALA A 159 -34.02 4.96 -31.08
N GLU A 160 -35.30 5.13 -31.41
CA GLU A 160 -35.75 6.22 -32.27
C GLU A 160 -36.13 7.42 -31.41
N ASN A 161 -35.61 8.59 -31.78
CA ASN A 161 -35.72 9.81 -30.99
C ASN A 161 -37.04 10.51 -31.34
N SER A 162 -38.04 10.43 -30.45
CA SER A 162 -39.33 11.11 -30.65
C SER A 162 -39.26 12.55 -30.13
N ILE A 163 -39.64 13.50 -30.99
CA ILE A 163 -39.67 14.94 -30.70
C ILE A 163 -40.72 15.19 -29.62
N GLY A 164 -40.25 15.36 -28.37
CA GLY A 164 -41.11 15.58 -27.21
C GLY A 164 -40.46 15.26 -25.86
N GLY A 165 -39.33 14.54 -25.84
CA GLY A 165 -38.52 14.38 -24.62
C GLY A 165 -39.00 13.34 -23.61
N GLU A 166 -39.96 12.49 -23.98
CA GLU A 166 -40.24 11.23 -23.26
C GLU A 166 -39.70 10.03 -24.05
N THR A 167 -39.02 9.13 -23.35
CA THR A 167 -38.52 7.86 -23.91
C THR A 167 -39.50 6.75 -23.54
N LEU A 168 -40.22 6.23 -24.54
CA LEU A 168 -41.03 5.02 -24.42
C LEU A 168 -40.14 3.81 -24.72
N ILE A 169 -39.86 2.99 -23.70
CA ILE A 169 -39.15 1.72 -23.88
C ILE A 169 -40.20 0.64 -24.14
N GLN A 170 -40.29 0.16 -25.38
CA GLN A 170 -41.02 -1.06 -25.69
C GLN A 170 -40.06 -2.24 -25.73
N THR A 171 -40.35 -3.24 -24.90
CA THR A 171 -39.71 -4.55 -24.95
C THR A 171 -40.61 -5.50 -25.74
N ASP A 172 -40.28 -5.76 -26.99
CA ASP A 172 -40.87 -6.90 -27.71
C ASP A 172 -40.14 -8.17 -27.25
N ALA A 173 -40.79 -8.95 -26.39
CA ALA A 173 -40.38 -10.31 -26.10
C ALA A 173 -40.98 -11.23 -27.15
N LYS A 174 -40.13 -11.82 -27.99
CA LYS A 174 -40.50 -12.97 -28.80
C LYS A 174 -39.45 -14.06 -28.68
#